data_AF-A0A210PCQ7-F1
#
_entry.id   AF-A0A210PCQ7-F1
#
_cell.length_a   1.000
_cell.length_b   1.000
_cell.length_c   1.000
_cell.angle_alpha   90.00
_cell.angle_beta   90.00
_cell.angle_gamma   90.00
#
_symmetry.space_group_name_H-M   'P 1'
#
loop_
_entity.id
_entity.type
_entity.pdbx_description
1 polymer ?
#
loop_
_entity_poly.entity_id
_entity_poly.type
_entity_poly.pdbx_seq_one_letter_code
_entity_poly.pdbx_strand_id
1 'polypeptide(L)' 'MKLTGYEDLRVQRTISNIYKVFEKLICEKEYQKITVKELAELAQVNKETFYRY' A
#
# COMPACT_ATOMS: atom_id res chain seq x y z
N MET A 1 22.60 -4.95 14.21
CA MET A 1 21.18 -5.35 14.16
C MET A 1 20.77 -5.51 12.71
N LYS A 2 20.19 -6.65 12.32
CA LYS A 2 19.53 -6.76 11.00
C LYS A 2 18.23 -5.95 11.10
N LEU A 3 18.25 -4.72 10.61
CA LEU A 3 17.04 -3.93 10.41
C LEU A 3 16.17 -4.71 9.42
N THR A 4 15.05 -5.25 9.88
CA THR A 4 14.12 -6.06 9.06
C THR A 4 13.36 -5.20 8.04
N GLY A 5 13.68 -3.91 7.91
CA GLY A 5 12.95 -2.91 7.13
C GLY A 5 11.71 -2.38 7.83
N TYR A 6 11.15 -3.13 8.80
CA TYR A 6 9.92 -2.76 9.52
C TYR A 6 10.11 -1.57 10.49
N GLU A 7 11.35 -1.29 10.88
CA GLU A 7 11.70 -0.12 11.71
C GLU A 7 11.92 1.15 10.88
N ASP A 8 12.04 1.06 9.55
CA ASP A 8 12.17 2.26 8.70
C ASP A 8 10.83 2.97 8.62
N LEU A 9 10.79 4.23 9.07
CA LEU A 9 9.58 5.06 9.08
C LEU A 9 8.96 5.21 7.68
N ARG A 10 9.74 5.10 6.60
CA ARG A 10 9.22 5.15 5.22
C ARG A 10 8.48 3.87 4.87
N VAL A 11 8.98 2.71 5.32
CA VAL A 11 8.28 1.42 5.14
C VAL A 11 6.97 1.43 5.91
N GLN A 12 6.97 1.87 7.17
CA GLN A 12 5.75 1.99 7.97
C GLN A 12 4.72 2.94 7.33
N ARG A 13 5.16 4.10 6.84
CA ARG A 13 4.28 5.05 6.12
C ARG A 13 3.73 4.44 4.83
N THR A 14 4.57 3.73 4.08
CA THR A 14 4.16 3.04 2.84
C THR A 14 3.06 2.03 3.12
N ILE A 15 3.28 1.13 4.08
CA ILE A 15 2.30 0.11 4.47
C ILE A 15 1.02 0.76 4.98
N SER A 16 1.13 1.75 5.88
CA SER A 16 -0.04 2.47 6.41
C SER A 16 -0.87 3.16 5.32
N ASN A 17 -0.22 3.76 4.33
CA ASN A 17 -0.91 4.39 3.21
C ASN A 17 -1.62 3.36 2.32
N ILE A 18 -0.98 2.22 2.03
CA ILE A 18 -1.60 1.14 1.25
C ILE A 18 -2.88 0.66 1.93
N TYR A 19 -2.84 0.40 3.24
CA TYR A 19 -4.03 -0.01 4.00
C TYR A 19 -5.14 1.04 3.96
N LYS A 20 -4.83 2.31 4.27
CA LYS A 20 -5.82 3.40 4.26
C LYS A 20 -6.53 3.55 2.91
N VAL A 21 -5.77 3.45 1.82
CA VAL A 21 -6.34 3.52 0.47
C VAL A 21 -7.21 2.31 0.20
N PHE A 22 -6.75 1.11 0.55
CA PHE A 22 -7.54 -0.10 0.36
C PHE A 22 -8.86 -0.06 1.16
N GLU A 23 -8.83 0.36 2.42
CA GLU A 23 -10.01 0.56 3.27
C GLU A 23 -11.02 1.54 2.64
N LYS A 24 -10.51 2.61 2.01
CA LYS A 24 -11.35 3.55 1.28
C LYS A 24 -11.97 2.88 0.04
N LEU A 25 -11.16 2.22 -0.78
CA LEU A 25 -11.62 1.62 -2.03
C LEU A 25 -12.61 0.47 -1.81
N ILE A 26 -12.44 -0.35 -0.77
CA ILE A 26 -13.37 -1.45 -0.47
C ILE A 26 -14.74 -0.95 0.01
N CYS A 27 -14.80 0.26 0.57
CA CYS A 27 -16.07 0.90 0.90
C CYS A 27 -16.73 1.53 -0.34
N GLU A 28 -15.94 2.01 -1.31
CA GLU A 28 -16.45 2.70 -2.51
C GLU A 28 -16.80 1.74 -3.66
N LYS A 29 -16.16 0.57 -3.74
CA LYS A 29 -16.37 -0.41 -4.82
C LYS A 29 -16.14 -1.85 -4.40
N GLU A 30 -16.70 -2.74 -5.21
CA GLU A 30 -16.54 -4.19 -5.06
C GLU A 30 -15.06 -4.59 -5.16
N TYR A 31 -14.65 -5.53 -4.29
CA TYR A 31 -13.28 -6.03 -4.20
C TYR A 31 -12.66 -6.40 -5.56
N GLN A 32 -13.43 -7.07 -6.42
CA GLN A 32 -12.96 -7.52 -7.74
C GLN A 32 -12.63 -6.37 -8.71
N LYS A 33 -13.12 -5.17 -8.44
CA LYS A 33 -12.85 -3.95 -9.24
C LYS A 33 -11.69 -3.13 -8.67
N ILE A 34 -11.15 -3.49 -7.51
CA ILE A 34 -9.96 -2.86 -6.94
C ILE A 34 -8.74 -3.41 -7.68
N THR A 35 -7.94 -2.52 -8.26
CA THR A 35 -6.73 -2.93 -8.98
C THR A 35 -5.48 -2.47 -8.23
N VAL A 36 -4.41 -3.26 -8.33
CA VAL A 36 -3.10 -2.89 -7.76
C VAL A 36 -2.59 -1.57 -8.33
N LYS A 37 -2.90 -1.27 -9.60
CA LYS A 37 -2.53 0.00 -10.23
C LYS A 37 -3.14 1.19 -9.48
N GLU A 38 -4.45 1.14 -9.24
CA GLU A 38 -5.17 2.23 -8.57
C GLU A 38 -4.77 2.35 -7.10
N LEU A 39 -4.57 1.23 -6.41
CA LEU A 39 -4.02 1.20 -5.05
C LEU A 39 -2.64 1.86 -4.98
N ALA A 40 -1.73 1.51 -5.89
CA ALA A 40 -0.38 2.05 -5.92
C ALA A 40 -0.37 3.56 -6.24
N GLU A 41 -1.20 4.00 -7.20
CA GLU A 41 -1.35 5.43 -7.54
C GLU A 41 -1.88 6.24 -6.36
N LEU A 42 -2.94 5.77 -5.70
CA LEU A 42 -3.55 6.47 -4.56
C LEU A 42 -2.68 6.43 -3.30
N ALA A 43 -1.95 5.33 -3.06
CA ALA A 43 -1.02 5.21 -1.94
C ALA A 43 0.31 5.94 -2.19
N GLN A 44 0.51 6.50 -3.39
CA GLN A 44 1.72 7.19 -3.84
C GLN A 44 2.97 6.31 -3.77
N VAL A 45 2.85 5.06 -4.23
CA VAL A 45 3.95 4.08 -4.23
C VAL A 45 4.13 3.48 -5.62
N ASN A 46 5.37 3.09 -5.93
CA ASN A 46 5.63 2.35 -7.16
C ASN A 46 5.05 0.94 -7.07
N LYS A 47 4.63 0.38 -8.20
CA LYS A 47 4.13 -1.02 -8.26
C LYS A 47 5.15 -2.02 -7.74
N GLU A 48 6.44 -1.83 -8.05
CA GLU A 48 7.51 -2.69 -7.54
C GLU A 48 7.58 -2.64 -6.01
N THR A 49 7.45 -1.46 -5.42
CA THR A 49 7.39 -1.25 -3.98
C THR A 49 6.13 -1.88 -3.37
N PHE A 50 4.99 -1.78 -4.05
CA PHE A 50 3.75 -2.43 -3.61
C PHE A 50 3.87 -3.96 -3.57
N TYR A 51 4.56 -4.60 -4.52
CA TYR A 51 4.77 -6.05 -4.48
C TYR A 51 5.91 -6.49 -3.56
N ARG A 52 6.76 -5.55 -3.13
CA ARG A 52 7.91 -5.78 -2.26
C ARG A 52 7.52 -5.91 -0.79
N TYR A 53 6.47 -5.22 -0.38
CA TYR A 53 6.00 -5.08 1.00
C TYR A 53 4.57 -5.58 1.13
#